data_AF-I1CR09-F1
#
_entry.id   AF-I1CR09-F1
#
_cell.length_a   1.000
_cell.length_b   1.000
_cell.length_c   1.000
_cell.angle_alpha   90.00
_cell.angle_beta   90.00
_cell.angle_gamma   90.00
#
_symmetry.space_group_name_H-M   'P 1'
#
loop_
_entity.id
_entity.type
_entity.pdbx_description
1 polymer ?
#
loop_
_entity_poly.entity_id
_entity_poly.type
_entity_poly.pdbx_seq_one_letter_code
_entity_poly.pdbx_strand_id
1 'polypeptide(L)'
;MKLILSLSPLFNNTTYNVHINLSQIINGTTQSLLDQNTLKVTNINDMLRHYKLGLAYHSQSATTKFTIEIKKENKISRLTITNISSPDQITQDDTTLLLTSISHLDDTETIKNTLEATSHLRVDPTPEAKDHLRQTILKMTSELTRSRGSLQSIASNKAYSTFSSISNFTHLTIPEEEKDKLDDCPVEISCRQKDTEVINRLIEIQRVQDELIECLQGQMAHRQQEIMQDLHQLALDRDEIRQMALQNEEMSEIQAERDRLANQLKEHQQISEKTQNALDLQTARCKSLEKRTAELQADLVESRDRIKQHDVSGMIEKLERELDRLKRQKQLEEEDFERSYADALNEIKSMKTVMDSQTETIEHLQATTQSLYQQLNDLQCTEKRPWRMMLQN
;
A
#
# COMPACT_ATOMS: atom_id res chain seq x y z
N MET A 1 -16.26 -10.35 9.18
CA MET A 1 -16.88 -11.26 8.18
C MET A 1 -16.08 -11.41 6.88
N LYS A 2 -15.60 -10.34 6.23
CA LYS A 2 -14.84 -10.44 4.96
C LYS A 2 -13.59 -11.34 5.04
N LEU A 3 -12.85 -11.28 6.14
CA LEU A 3 -11.70 -12.15 6.42
C LEU A 3 -12.06 -13.65 6.54
N ILE A 4 -13.27 -13.94 7.01
CA ILE A 4 -13.74 -15.33 7.10
C ILE A 4 -14.08 -15.82 5.68
N LEU A 5 -14.76 -14.99 4.88
CA LEU A 5 -15.11 -15.30 3.49
C LEU A 5 -13.90 -15.50 2.57
N SER A 6 -12.78 -14.81 2.79
CA SER A 6 -11.55 -15.01 2.01
C SER A 6 -10.92 -16.40 2.21
N LEU A 7 -11.39 -17.16 3.21
CA LEU A 7 -10.98 -18.55 3.45
C LEU A 7 -11.81 -19.57 2.67
N SER A 8 -12.75 -19.13 1.83
CA SER A 8 -13.55 -20.01 0.96
C SER A 8 -12.71 -20.99 0.11
N PRO A 9 -11.54 -20.62 -0.45
CA PRO A 9 -10.72 -21.53 -1.24
C PRO A 9 -10.22 -22.77 -0.46
N LEU A 10 -10.11 -22.68 0.87
CA LEU A 10 -9.68 -23.81 1.71
C LEU A 10 -10.67 -24.98 1.68
N PHE A 11 -11.94 -24.71 1.41
CA PHE A 11 -13.00 -25.72 1.36
C PHE A 11 -13.15 -26.38 -0.02
N ASN A 12 -12.45 -25.88 -1.04
CA ASN A 12 -12.45 -26.48 -2.38
C ASN A 12 -11.52 -27.70 -2.48
N ASN A 13 -10.65 -27.92 -1.49
CA ASN A 13 -9.70 -29.02 -1.48
C ASN A 13 -10.09 -30.04 -0.39
N THR A 14 -10.45 -31.25 -0.83
CA THR A 14 -10.97 -32.34 0.00
C THR A 14 -9.94 -32.95 0.97
N THR A 15 -8.66 -32.58 0.84
CA THR A 15 -7.58 -33.08 1.69
C THR A 15 -7.42 -32.32 3.02
N TYR A 16 -8.08 -31.17 3.17
CA TYR A 16 -8.02 -30.35 4.38
C TYR A 16 -9.17 -30.66 5.35
N ASN A 17 -8.83 -30.86 6.62
CA ASN A 17 -9.80 -30.91 7.70
C ASN A 17 -9.78 -29.60 8.49
N VAL A 18 -10.78 -28.75 8.26
CA VAL A 18 -10.91 -27.45 8.92
C VAL A 18 -11.67 -27.59 10.24
N HIS A 19 -11.08 -27.09 11.33
CA HIS A 19 -11.69 -26.99 12.65
C HIS A 19 -11.70 -25.54 13.11
N ILE A 20 -12.70 -25.17 13.89
CA ILE A 20 -12.83 -23.83 14.46
C ILE A 20 -13.03 -23.90 15.97
N ASN A 21 -12.56 -22.87 16.65
CA ASN A 21 -12.78 -22.62 18.06
C ASN A 21 -13.10 -21.14 18.24
N LEU A 22 -14.17 -20.81 18.95
CA LEU A 22 -14.42 -19.44 19.40
C LEU A 22 -14.39 -19.44 20.92
N SER A 23 -13.55 -18.58 21.49
CA SER A 23 -13.46 -18.36 22.93
C SER A 23 -13.52 -16.88 23.26
N GLN A 24 -13.93 -16.56 24.48
CA GLN A 24 -13.83 -15.22 25.04
C GLN A 24 -12.92 -15.24 26.28
N ILE A 25 -12.25 -14.13 26.51
CA ILE A 25 -11.43 -13.89 27.69
C ILE A 25 -12.10 -12.78 28.50
N ILE A 26 -12.57 -13.15 29.69
CA ILE A 26 -13.17 -12.25 30.67
C ILE A 26 -12.35 -12.36 31.94
N ASN A 27 -11.81 -11.25 32.44
CA ASN A 27 -11.03 -11.19 33.68
C ASN A 27 -9.89 -12.24 33.74
N GLY A 28 -9.22 -12.49 32.62
CA GLY A 28 -8.14 -13.48 32.52
C GLY A 28 -8.59 -14.95 32.41
N THR A 29 -9.89 -15.24 32.51
CA THR A 29 -10.44 -16.58 32.30
C THR A 29 -10.90 -16.78 30.86
N THR A 30 -10.54 -17.92 30.26
CA THR A 30 -10.93 -18.28 28.89
C THR A 30 -12.18 -19.17 28.92
N GLN A 31 -13.24 -18.74 28.26
CA GLN A 31 -14.49 -19.50 28.13
C GLN A 31 -14.74 -19.82 26.66
N SER A 32 -15.05 -21.09 26.33
CA SER A 32 -15.50 -21.45 24.99
C SER A 32 -16.90 -20.90 24.74
N LEU A 33 -17.11 -20.27 23.59
CA LEU A 33 -18.40 -19.77 23.10
C LEU A 33 -19.08 -20.78 22.16
N LEU A 34 -18.44 -21.93 21.92
CA LEU A 34 -19.01 -23.07 21.20
C LEU A 34 -19.24 -24.22 22.18
N ASP A 35 -20.33 -24.96 21.99
CA ASP A 35 -20.70 -26.14 22.80
C ASP A 35 -19.61 -27.23 22.82
N GLN A 36 -18.77 -27.26 21.78
CA GLN A 36 -17.57 -28.09 21.69
C GLN A 36 -16.35 -27.19 21.54
N ASN A 37 -15.31 -27.41 22.34
CA ASN A 37 -14.06 -26.62 22.33
C ASN A 37 -13.42 -26.51 20.94
N THR A 38 -13.67 -27.47 20.06
CA THR A 38 -13.25 -27.45 18.65
C THR A 38 -14.32 -28.12 17.81
N LEU A 39 -14.80 -27.43 16.78
CA LEU A 39 -15.84 -27.91 15.89
C LEU A 39 -15.27 -28.11 14.48
N LYS A 40 -15.53 -29.28 13.87
CA LYS A 40 -15.20 -29.50 12.46
C LYS A 40 -16.21 -28.79 11.56
N VAL A 41 -15.72 -28.07 10.55
CA VAL A 41 -16.54 -27.38 9.54
C VAL A 41 -16.19 -27.88 8.15
N THR A 42 -17.22 -28.14 7.35
CA THR A 42 -17.08 -28.74 6.00
C THR A 42 -17.23 -27.72 4.88
N ASN A 43 -17.80 -26.55 5.17
CA ASN A 43 -17.97 -25.46 4.22
C ASN A 43 -17.89 -24.10 4.90
N ILE A 44 -17.73 -23.06 4.08
CA ILE A 44 -17.59 -21.68 4.53
C ILE A 44 -18.84 -21.13 5.24
N ASN A 45 -20.03 -21.58 4.83
CA ASN A 45 -21.29 -21.13 5.40
C ASN A 45 -21.48 -21.64 6.83
N ASP A 46 -21.06 -22.88 7.11
CA ASP A 46 -21.06 -23.43 8.47
C ASP A 46 -20.10 -22.66 9.36
N MET A 47 -18.90 -22.32 8.85
CA MET A 47 -17.95 -21.49 9.59
C MET A 47 -18.53 -20.12 9.95
N LEU A 48 -19.22 -19.46 9.00
CA LEU A 48 -19.90 -18.19 9.25
C LEU A 48 -21.07 -18.32 10.23
N ARG A 49 -21.83 -19.42 10.14
CA ARG A 49 -22.94 -19.69 11.05
C ARG A 49 -22.45 -19.82 12.49
N HIS A 50 -21.39 -20.59 12.71
CA HIS A 50 -20.81 -20.78 14.05
C HIS A 50 -20.13 -19.52 14.58
N TYR A 51 -19.47 -18.74 13.72
CA TYR A 51 -18.94 -17.44 14.10
C TYR A 51 -20.04 -16.47 14.55
N LYS A 52 -21.14 -16.37 13.80
CA LYS A 52 -22.30 -15.53 14.18
C LYS A 52 -22.98 -16.02 15.45
N LEU A 53 -23.15 -17.33 15.59
CA LEU A 53 -23.73 -17.94 16.79
C LEU A 53 -22.90 -17.60 18.03
N GLY A 54 -21.58 -17.77 17.94
CA GLY A 54 -20.69 -17.47 19.05
C GLY A 54 -20.60 -15.96 19.36
N LEU A 55 -20.70 -15.09 18.36
CA LEU A 55 -20.89 -13.64 18.60
C LEU A 55 -22.26 -13.31 19.21
N ALA A 56 -23.29 -14.14 19.11
CA ALA A 56 -24.55 -13.86 19.81
C ALA A 56 -24.42 -14.04 21.34
N TYR A 57 -23.42 -14.82 21.79
CA TYR A 57 -23.19 -15.13 23.20
C TYR A 57 -22.00 -14.37 23.83
N HIS A 58 -21.34 -13.48 23.08
CA HIS A 58 -20.19 -12.73 23.60
C HIS A 58 -20.62 -11.59 24.52
N SER A 59 -19.82 -11.33 25.56
CA SER A 59 -19.93 -10.10 26.35
C SER A 59 -19.20 -8.95 25.64
N GLN A 60 -19.81 -7.75 25.60
CA GLN A 60 -19.25 -6.57 24.94
C GLN A 60 -17.90 -6.10 25.55
N SER A 61 -17.66 -6.43 26.82
CA SER A 61 -16.42 -6.14 27.54
C SER A 61 -15.37 -7.26 27.45
N ALA A 62 -15.62 -8.30 26.66
CA ALA A 62 -14.74 -9.46 26.56
C ALA A 62 -13.86 -9.41 25.31
N THR A 63 -12.59 -9.80 25.46
CA THR A 63 -11.72 -10.08 24.31
C THR A 63 -12.13 -11.41 23.70
N THR A 64 -12.46 -11.44 22.41
CA THR A 64 -12.85 -12.67 21.72
C THR A 64 -11.72 -13.21 20.84
N LYS A 65 -11.56 -14.53 20.81
CA LYS A 65 -10.55 -15.26 20.04
C LYS A 65 -11.23 -16.29 19.16
N PHE A 66 -11.18 -16.06 17.85
CA PHE A 66 -11.64 -17.00 16.85
C PHE A 66 -10.44 -17.69 16.21
N THR A 67 -10.31 -18.98 16.45
CA THR A 67 -9.20 -19.81 15.97
C THR A 67 -9.67 -20.77 14.90
N ILE A 68 -8.93 -20.83 13.80
CA ILE A 68 -9.16 -21.70 12.66
C ILE A 68 -7.95 -22.62 12.55
N GLU A 69 -8.17 -23.91 12.69
CA GLU A 69 -7.16 -24.95 12.50
C GLU A 69 -7.40 -25.70 11.19
N ILE A 70 -6.38 -25.75 10.35
CA ILE A 70 -6.37 -26.50 9.10
C ILE A 70 -5.44 -27.70 9.31
N LYS A 71 -6.00 -28.91 9.25
CA LYS A 71 -5.23 -30.15 9.40
C LYS A 71 -5.10 -30.83 8.04
N LYS A 72 -3.87 -31.06 7.58
CA LYS A 72 -3.54 -31.86 6.40
C LYS A 72 -2.54 -32.93 6.81
N GLU A 73 -2.95 -34.20 6.77
CA GLU A 73 -2.12 -35.33 7.20
C GLU A 73 -1.50 -35.10 8.60
N ASN A 74 -0.18 -34.92 8.69
CA ASN A 74 0.58 -34.66 9.92
C ASN A 74 0.88 -33.18 10.20
N LYS A 75 0.38 -32.25 9.36
CA LYS A 75 0.60 -30.81 9.52
C LYS A 75 -0.66 -30.13 10.06
N ILE A 76 -0.47 -29.28 11.06
CA ILE A 76 -1.53 -28.44 11.65
C ILE A 76 -1.13 -26.99 11.48
N SER A 77 -1.92 -26.25 10.72
CA SER A 77 -1.79 -24.80 10.54
C SER A 77 -2.90 -24.11 11.32
N ARG A 78 -2.56 -23.05 12.07
CA ARG A 78 -3.53 -22.33 12.89
C ARG A 78 -3.49 -20.83 12.59
N LEU A 79 -4.66 -20.27 12.32
CA LEU A 79 -4.94 -18.85 12.19
C LEU A 79 -5.82 -18.42 13.36
N THR A 80 -5.36 -17.50 14.19
CA THR A 80 -6.16 -16.93 15.28
C THR A 80 -6.45 -15.47 14.99
N ILE A 81 -7.74 -15.14 15.02
CA ILE A 81 -8.30 -13.80 14.89
C ILE A 81 -8.73 -13.37 16.30
N THR A 82 -8.04 -12.39 16.87
CA THR A 82 -8.34 -11.85 18.20
C THR A 82 -8.97 -10.47 18.03
N ASN A 83 -10.13 -10.28 18.66
CA ASN A 83 -10.78 -8.99 18.79
C ASN A 83 -10.65 -8.53 20.24
N ILE A 84 -9.89 -7.45 20.45
CA ILE A 84 -9.63 -6.89 21.78
C ILE A 84 -10.65 -5.80 22.06
N SER A 85 -11.37 -5.93 23.17
CA SER A 85 -12.21 -4.87 23.72
C SER A 85 -11.31 -3.80 24.35
N SER A 86 -11.40 -2.56 23.88
CA SER A 86 -10.62 -1.43 24.42
C SER A 86 -10.96 -1.17 25.89
N PRO A 87 -9.97 -0.85 26.74
CA PRO A 87 -10.22 -0.47 28.12
C PRO A 87 -10.81 0.95 28.15
N ASP A 88 -12.02 1.07 28.69
CA ASP A 88 -12.69 2.30 29.15
C ASP A 88 -12.39 3.59 28.36
N GLN A 89 -13.18 3.89 27.32
CA GLN A 89 -13.40 5.27 26.89
C GLN A 89 -14.88 5.53 26.58
N ILE A 90 -15.37 6.63 27.16
CA ILE A 90 -16.71 7.23 27.07
C ILE A 90 -16.97 7.84 25.67
N THR A 91 -16.34 7.33 24.62
CA THR A 91 -16.58 7.80 23.25
C THR A 91 -17.12 6.67 22.39
N GLN A 92 -18.20 7.00 21.70
CA GLN A 92 -19.09 6.13 20.97
C GLN A 92 -18.48 5.71 19.62
N ASP A 93 -17.24 5.23 19.64
CA ASP A 93 -16.53 4.72 18.47
C ASP A 93 -15.97 3.32 18.76
N ASP A 94 -16.61 2.30 18.16
CA ASP A 94 -16.29 0.87 18.19
C ASP A 94 -14.93 0.57 17.51
N THR A 95 -13.84 1.10 18.04
CA THR A 95 -12.48 0.77 17.58
C THR A 95 -12.09 -0.61 18.10
N THR A 96 -12.39 -1.63 17.30
CA THR A 96 -12.02 -3.02 17.54
C THR A 96 -10.63 -3.31 16.96
N LEU A 97 -9.65 -3.59 17.82
CA LEU A 97 -8.29 -3.93 17.39
C LEU A 97 -8.24 -5.42 16.98
N LEU A 98 -7.99 -5.68 15.69
CA LEU A 98 -7.90 -7.03 15.13
C LEU A 98 -6.43 -7.50 15.12
N LEU A 99 -6.08 -8.43 16.01
CA LEU A 99 -4.77 -9.10 15.99
C LEU A 99 -4.89 -10.47 15.33
N THR A 100 -4.07 -10.70 14.31
CA THR A 100 -3.97 -12.00 13.62
C THR A 100 -2.63 -12.65 13.93
N SER A 101 -2.64 -13.91 14.36
CA SER A 101 -1.43 -14.71 14.52
C SER A 101 -1.50 -15.99 13.70
N ILE A 102 -0.40 -16.32 13.03
CA ILE A 102 -0.25 -17.49 12.16
C ILE A 102 0.96 -18.25 12.64
N SER A 103 0.77 -19.49 13.08
CA SER A 103 1.83 -20.24 13.77
C SER A 103 2.65 -21.15 12.87
N HIS A 104 2.12 -21.65 11.75
CA HIS A 104 2.88 -22.38 10.73
C HIS A 104 2.07 -22.45 9.43
N LEU A 105 2.52 -21.74 8.39
CA LEU A 105 2.09 -21.98 7.02
C LEU A 105 3.33 -21.88 6.14
N ASP A 106 3.70 -22.98 5.48
CA ASP A 106 4.72 -23.01 4.42
C ASP A 106 4.27 -22.22 3.18
N ASP A 107 2.99 -21.80 3.11
CA ASP A 107 2.43 -21.01 2.00
C ASP A 107 2.40 -19.51 2.34
N THR A 108 3.53 -18.84 2.09
CA THR A 108 3.68 -17.37 2.14
C THR A 108 2.62 -16.64 1.30
N GLU A 109 2.10 -17.28 0.25
CA GLU A 109 1.11 -16.72 -0.66
C GLU A 109 -0.29 -16.64 -0.04
N THR A 110 -0.67 -17.63 0.78
CA THR A 110 -1.95 -17.61 1.50
C THR A 110 -1.93 -16.56 2.61
N ILE A 111 -0.78 -16.36 3.27
CA ILE A 111 -0.57 -15.30 4.26
C ILE A 111 -0.66 -13.92 3.59
N LYS A 112 0.01 -13.74 2.45
CA LYS A 112 -0.02 -12.50 1.66
C LYS A 112 -1.46 -12.15 1.25
N ASN A 113 -2.20 -13.11 0.68
CA ASN A 113 -3.59 -12.89 0.26
C ASN A 113 -4.52 -12.59 1.45
N THR A 114 -4.25 -13.17 2.61
CA THR A 114 -5.01 -12.91 3.84
C THR A 114 -4.70 -11.53 4.44
N LEU A 115 -3.43 -11.10 4.38
CA LEU A 115 -2.99 -9.77 4.82
C LEU A 115 -3.44 -8.65 3.85
N GLU A 116 -3.46 -8.92 2.54
CA GLU A 116 -4.04 -8.02 1.56
C GLU A 116 -5.54 -7.85 1.79
N ALA A 117 -6.25 -8.95 2.09
CA ALA A 117 -7.68 -8.89 2.44
C ALA A 117 -7.96 -8.12 3.75
N THR A 118 -7.06 -8.15 4.75
CA THR A 118 -7.19 -7.32 5.95
C THR A 118 -6.83 -5.86 5.70
N SER A 119 -5.88 -5.56 4.80
CA SER A 119 -5.51 -4.18 4.43
C SER A 119 -6.64 -3.41 3.71
N HIS A 120 -7.61 -4.12 3.13
CA HIS A 120 -8.76 -3.55 2.42
C HIS A 120 -10.01 -3.38 3.31
N LEU A 121 -9.92 -3.62 4.62
CA LEU A 121 -10.98 -3.29 5.56
C LEU A 121 -11.04 -1.75 5.74
N ARG A 122 -11.96 -1.12 5.01
CA ARG A 122 -12.37 0.29 5.19
C ARG A 122 -12.88 0.54 6.61
N VAL A 123 -11.97 0.87 7.51
CA VAL A 123 -12.11 1.89 8.54
C VAL A 123 -10.78 2.58 8.45
N ASP A 124 -10.71 3.83 7.97
CA ASP A 124 -9.42 4.52 7.86
C ASP A 124 -8.76 4.50 9.24
N PRO A 125 -7.71 3.67 9.45
CA PRO A 125 -7.03 3.69 10.71
C PRO A 125 -6.43 5.08 10.86
N THR A 126 -6.53 5.66 12.06
CA THR A 126 -5.78 6.87 12.40
C THR A 126 -4.31 6.69 11.97
N PRO A 127 -3.61 7.77 11.57
CA PRO A 127 -2.23 7.68 11.09
C PRO A 127 -1.33 6.86 12.03
N GLU A 128 -1.57 6.97 13.34
CA GLU A 128 -0.89 6.23 14.41
C GLU A 128 -1.14 4.72 14.37
N ALA A 129 -2.36 4.27 14.06
CA ALA A 129 -2.68 2.86 13.91
C ALA A 129 -2.11 2.26 12.62
N LYS A 130 -2.04 3.05 11.52
CA LYS A 130 -1.32 2.65 10.30
C LYS A 130 0.17 2.47 10.57
N ASP A 131 0.78 3.39 11.31
CA ASP A 131 2.20 3.32 11.67
C ASP A 131 2.49 2.20 12.67
N HIS A 132 1.61 1.93 13.64
CA HIS A 132 1.75 0.80 14.54
C HIS A 132 1.60 -0.55 13.83
N LEU A 133 0.65 -0.68 12.88
CA LEU A 133 0.49 -1.89 12.08
C LEU A 133 1.71 -2.11 11.18
N ARG A 134 2.21 -1.05 10.53
CA ARG A 134 3.45 -1.08 9.73
C ARG A 134 4.66 -1.47 10.58
N GLN A 135 4.82 -0.89 11.77
CA GLN A 135 5.88 -1.27 12.69
C GLN A 135 5.75 -2.71 13.19
N THR A 136 4.52 -3.20 13.44
CA THR A 136 4.28 -4.58 13.88
C THR A 136 4.58 -5.56 12.76
N ILE A 137 4.17 -5.28 11.52
CA ILE A 137 4.49 -6.07 10.33
C ILE A 137 6.01 -6.06 10.12
N LEU A 138 6.67 -4.90 10.16
CA LEU A 138 8.13 -4.80 10.06
C LEU A 138 8.84 -5.58 11.17
N LYS A 139 8.34 -5.54 12.41
CA LYS A 139 8.90 -6.27 13.54
C LYS A 139 8.76 -7.77 13.38
N MET A 140 7.57 -8.26 13.01
CA MET A 140 7.34 -9.69 12.73
C MET A 140 8.18 -10.19 11.54
N THR A 141 8.33 -9.37 10.50
CA THR A 141 9.16 -9.69 9.32
C THR A 141 10.65 -9.69 9.67
N SER A 142 11.08 -8.80 10.59
CA SER A 142 12.45 -8.75 11.11
C SER A 142 12.77 -9.92 12.05
N GLU A 143 11.78 -10.42 12.80
CA GLU A 143 11.93 -11.60 13.67
C GLU A 143 11.96 -12.91 12.85
N LEU A 144 11.19 -12.97 11.75
CA LEU A 144 11.26 -14.06 10.76
C LEU A 144 12.61 -14.12 10.04
N THR A 145 13.24 -12.97 9.77
CA THR A 145 14.58 -12.91 9.14
C THR A 145 15.72 -13.11 10.13
N ARG A 146 15.56 -12.74 11.41
CA ARG A 146 16.55 -12.97 12.49
C ARG A 146 16.65 -14.43 12.96
N SER A 147 15.73 -15.31 12.56
CA SER A 147 15.81 -16.75 12.84
C SER A 147 16.98 -17.46 12.12
N ARG A 148 17.67 -16.78 11.19
CA ARG A 148 18.95 -17.22 10.61
C ARG A 148 20.07 -16.22 10.89
N GLY A 149 20.53 -16.18 12.14
CA GLY A 149 21.89 -15.76 12.46
C GLY A 149 22.03 -14.58 13.41
N SER A 150 22.71 -14.87 14.51
CA SER A 150 23.50 -13.97 15.35
C SER A 150 22.78 -12.98 16.29
N LEU A 151 22.87 -13.32 17.58
CA LEU A 151 22.73 -12.43 18.72
C LEU A 151 23.85 -11.38 18.70
N GLN A 152 23.51 -10.09 18.58
CA GLN A 152 24.31 -9.02 19.16
C GLN A 152 23.46 -7.75 19.42
N SER A 153 23.27 -7.49 20.71
CA SER A 153 23.26 -6.20 21.40
C SER A 153 23.45 -4.93 20.55
N ILE A 154 22.63 -3.91 20.80
CA ILE A 154 23.08 -2.56 21.25
C ILE A 154 21.86 -1.78 21.77
N ALA A 155 21.98 -1.31 23.01
CA ALA A 155 21.17 -0.26 23.61
C ALA A 155 21.73 1.12 23.24
N SER A 156 20.90 2.16 23.13
CA SER A 156 21.25 3.53 23.59
C SER A 156 20.11 4.54 23.41
N ASN A 157 19.65 5.04 24.56
CA ASN A 157 19.35 6.42 24.95
C ASN A 157 19.04 7.48 23.86
N LYS A 158 17.85 8.07 23.96
CA LYS A 158 17.59 9.47 23.58
C LYS A 158 17.20 10.27 24.83
N ALA A 159 18.15 11.04 25.35
CA ALA A 159 17.89 12.18 26.21
C ALA A 159 17.63 13.39 25.30
N TYR A 160 16.50 14.08 25.51
CA TYR A 160 16.20 15.32 24.81
C TYR A 160 16.93 16.49 25.49
N SER A 161 17.66 17.21 24.64
CA SER A 161 18.40 18.44 24.88
C SER A 161 17.44 19.63 25.04
N THR A 162 17.55 20.38 26.13
CA THR A 162 17.01 21.73 26.29
C THR A 162 18.10 22.73 25.96
N PHE A 163 17.98 23.42 24.81
CA PHE A 163 18.89 24.53 24.47
C PHE A 163 18.18 25.87 24.64
N SER A 164 18.87 26.74 25.37
CA SER A 164 18.45 28.03 25.90
C SER A 164 18.37 29.13 24.83
N SER A 165 17.37 29.99 24.99
CA SER A 165 17.32 31.32 24.36
C SER A 165 18.13 32.32 25.21
N ILE A 166 19.14 32.95 24.62
CA ILE A 166 19.84 34.12 25.19
C ILE A 166 19.32 35.36 24.47
N SER A 167 18.62 36.22 25.22
CA SER A 167 18.20 37.56 24.80
C SER A 167 19.12 38.58 25.46
N ASN A 168 19.87 39.33 24.64
CA ASN A 168 20.76 40.40 25.09
C ASN A 168 19.96 41.70 25.25
N PHE A 169 19.79 42.14 26.49
CA PHE A 169 19.35 43.49 26.84
C PHE A 169 20.53 44.22 27.49
N THR A 170 21.18 45.13 26.75
CA THR A 170 22.21 46.04 27.27
C THR A 170 21.54 47.30 27.80
N HIS A 171 21.46 47.43 29.12
CA HIS A 171 21.29 48.72 29.80
C HIS A 171 22.68 49.31 30.03
N LEU A 172 23.01 50.40 29.30
CA LEU A 172 24.18 51.22 29.58
C LEU A 172 23.83 52.23 30.66
N THR A 173 24.42 52.03 31.83
CA THR A 173 24.52 52.98 32.94
C THR A 173 25.44 54.14 32.55
N ILE A 174 24.95 55.36 32.71
CA ILE A 174 25.72 56.61 32.64
C ILE A 174 26.48 56.76 33.97
N PRO A 175 27.82 56.91 34.00
CA PRO A 175 28.52 57.41 35.17
C PRO A 175 28.56 58.94 35.14
N GLU A 176 28.00 59.56 36.19
CA GLU A 176 28.29 60.96 36.53
C GLU A 176 29.71 61.03 37.11
N GLU A 177 30.59 61.79 36.46
CA GLU A 177 31.84 62.26 37.06
C GLU A 177 31.82 63.79 37.19
N GLU A 178 32.21 64.22 38.39
CA GLU A 178 32.43 65.57 38.88
C GLU A 178 33.42 66.36 38.01
N LYS A 179 33.17 67.66 37.82
CA LYS A 179 34.26 68.64 37.68
C LYS A 179 34.01 69.93 38.45
N ASP A 180 35.01 70.19 39.28
CA ASP A 180 35.39 71.36 40.07
C ASP A 180 35.07 72.76 39.55
N LYS A 181 34.69 73.61 40.51
CA LYS A 181 35.20 74.96 40.85
C LYS A 181 35.59 75.91 39.69
N LEU A 182 34.84 77.00 39.59
CA LEU A 182 35.36 78.28 39.11
C LEU A 182 34.90 79.40 40.05
N ASP A 183 35.88 80.07 40.67
CA ASP A 183 35.73 81.41 41.22
C ASP A 183 36.83 82.31 40.64
N ASP A 184 36.40 83.54 40.37
CA ASP A 184 37.13 84.82 40.26
C ASP A 184 37.92 85.26 39.00
N CYS A 185 37.27 86.25 38.34
CA CYS A 185 37.75 87.61 38.06
C CYS A 185 38.40 87.94 36.67
N PRO A 186 38.29 89.21 36.22
CA PRO A 186 37.82 89.56 34.86
C PRO A 186 38.82 90.40 34.03
N VAL A 187 38.35 90.81 32.83
CA VAL A 187 38.93 91.81 31.89
C VAL A 187 39.98 91.17 30.96
N GLU A 188 39.76 91.08 29.64
CA GLU A 188 39.97 92.19 28.69
C GLU A 188 39.03 92.18 27.47
N ILE A 189 38.48 93.35 27.19
CA ILE A 189 37.67 93.66 26.01
C ILE A 189 38.64 93.98 24.87
N SER A 190 39.04 92.98 24.07
CA SER A 190 39.71 93.22 22.77
C SER A 190 39.59 92.09 21.73
N CYS A 191 38.64 91.15 21.86
CA CYS A 191 38.43 90.05 20.89
C CYS A 191 36.99 89.86 20.39
N ARG A 192 36.04 90.74 20.78
CA ARG A 192 34.58 90.52 20.59
C ARG A 192 34.11 90.34 19.13
N GLN A 193 34.90 90.67 18.11
CA GLN A 193 34.57 90.40 16.71
C GLN A 193 34.99 89.01 16.21
N LYS A 194 36.07 88.42 16.75
CA LYS A 194 36.52 87.07 16.34
C LYS A 194 35.74 85.97 17.04
N ASP A 195 35.38 86.16 18.30
CA ASP A 195 34.60 85.18 19.06
C ASP A 195 33.15 85.10 18.56
N THR A 196 32.56 86.21 18.12
CA THR A 196 31.26 86.21 17.44
C THR A 196 31.32 85.53 16.08
N GLU A 197 32.41 85.69 15.32
CA GLU A 197 32.57 85.00 14.04
C GLU A 197 32.73 83.48 14.21
N VAL A 198 33.48 83.02 15.22
CA VAL A 198 33.62 81.59 15.54
C VAL A 198 32.30 81.00 16.04
N ILE A 199 31.57 81.70 16.91
CA ILE A 199 30.24 81.27 17.37
C ILE A 199 29.25 81.20 16.20
N ASN A 200 29.24 82.17 15.30
CA ASN A 200 28.38 82.15 14.11
C ASN A 200 28.71 80.98 13.18
N ARG A 201 30.00 80.66 12.98
CA ARG A 201 30.42 79.48 12.20
C ARG A 201 30.03 78.17 12.88
N LEU A 202 30.11 78.08 14.20
CA LEU A 202 29.68 76.89 14.95
C LEU A 202 28.16 76.69 14.86
N ILE A 203 27.37 77.76 14.95
CA ILE A 203 25.91 77.71 14.75
C ILE A 203 25.58 77.25 13.32
N GLU A 204 26.31 77.72 12.33
CA GLU A 204 26.10 77.33 10.93
C GLU A 204 26.48 75.87 10.68
N ILE A 205 27.58 75.38 11.26
CA ILE A 205 27.94 73.95 11.23
C ILE A 205 26.88 73.10 11.93
N GLN A 206 26.39 73.54 13.08
CA GLN A 206 25.34 72.83 13.81
C GLN A 206 24.05 72.76 12.98
N ARG A 207 23.66 73.86 12.32
CA ARG A 207 22.50 73.87 11.43
C ARG A 207 22.65 72.89 10.27
N VAL A 208 23.83 72.83 9.64
CA VAL A 208 24.13 71.87 8.56
C VAL A 208 24.13 70.43 9.09
N GLN A 209 24.61 70.20 10.31
CA GLN A 209 24.55 68.88 10.94
C GLN A 209 23.11 68.46 11.25
N ASP A 210 22.28 69.36 11.75
CA ASP A 210 20.86 69.11 12.01
C ASP A 210 20.09 68.83 10.70
N GLU A 211 20.34 69.62 9.65
CA GLU A 211 19.80 69.39 8.30
C GLU A 211 20.23 68.02 7.73
N LEU A 212 21.49 67.62 7.95
CA LEU A 212 22.02 66.32 7.53
C LEU A 212 21.40 65.16 8.32
N ILE A 213 21.23 65.32 9.64
CA ILE A 213 20.59 64.33 10.50
C ILE A 213 19.14 64.14 10.08
N GLU A 214 18.40 65.22 9.82
CA GLU A 214 17.02 65.16 9.34
C GLU A 214 16.94 64.46 7.97
N CYS A 215 17.86 64.76 7.04
CA CYS A 215 17.95 64.07 5.75
C CYS A 215 18.23 62.56 5.92
N LEU A 216 19.17 62.18 6.79
CA LEU A 216 19.51 60.77 7.04
C LEU A 216 18.36 60.03 7.74
N GLN A 217 17.67 60.68 8.69
CA GLN A 217 16.49 60.12 9.33
C GLN A 217 15.34 59.91 8.33
N GLY A 218 15.11 60.87 7.44
CA GLY A 218 14.15 60.76 6.34
C GLY A 218 14.48 59.61 5.39
N GLN A 219 15.76 59.48 4.98
CA GLN A 219 16.22 58.37 4.14
C GLN A 219 16.08 57.01 4.84
N MET A 220 16.40 56.91 6.13
CA MET A 220 16.23 55.68 6.90
C MET A 220 14.75 55.31 7.04
N ALA A 221 13.88 56.27 7.34
CA ALA A 221 12.44 56.03 7.45
C ALA A 221 11.85 55.58 6.10
N HIS A 222 12.25 56.22 5.00
CA HIS A 222 11.83 55.81 3.66
C HIS A 222 12.28 54.39 3.32
N ARG A 223 13.55 54.06 3.59
CA ARG A 223 14.09 52.71 3.34
C ARG A 223 13.45 51.64 4.22
N GLN A 224 13.12 51.96 5.47
CA GLN A 224 12.35 51.06 6.34
C GLN A 224 10.95 50.81 5.79
N GLN A 225 10.30 51.85 5.24
CA GLN A 225 8.99 51.72 4.61
C GLN A 225 9.05 50.84 3.35
N GLU A 226 10.05 51.00 2.49
CA GLU A 226 10.27 50.14 1.31
C GLU A 226 10.46 48.67 1.71
N ILE A 227 11.35 48.40 2.67
CA ILE A 227 11.58 47.02 3.17
C ILE A 227 10.30 46.41 3.73
N MET A 228 9.47 47.20 4.42
CA MET A 228 8.21 46.73 4.98
C MET A 228 7.19 46.37 3.88
N GLN A 229 7.16 47.15 2.78
CA GLN A 229 6.33 46.86 1.62
C GLN A 229 6.80 45.59 0.89
N ASP A 230 8.11 45.44 0.69
CA ASP A 230 8.68 44.24 0.06
C ASP A 230 8.40 42.98 0.89
N LEU A 231 8.55 43.06 2.22
CA LEU A 231 8.22 41.95 3.12
C LEU A 231 6.74 41.60 3.08
N HIS A 232 5.86 42.60 2.94
CA HIS A 232 4.42 42.36 2.81
C HIS A 232 4.10 41.66 1.48
N GLN A 233 4.70 42.10 0.38
CA GLN A 233 4.51 41.48 -0.93
C GLN A 233 5.02 40.02 -0.94
N LEU A 234 6.22 39.77 -0.38
CA LEU A 234 6.75 38.42 -0.25
C LEU A 234 5.88 37.51 0.62
N ALA A 235 5.19 38.06 1.63
CA ALA A 235 4.25 37.31 2.45
C ALA A 235 3.01 36.89 1.64
N LEU A 236 2.46 37.79 0.82
CA LEU A 236 1.34 37.49 -0.08
C LEU A 236 1.71 36.43 -1.11
N ASP A 237 2.84 36.60 -1.80
CA ASP A 237 3.32 35.65 -2.81
C ASP A 237 3.54 34.26 -2.22
N ARG A 238 4.06 34.19 -0.98
CA ARG A 238 4.24 32.92 -0.25
C ARG A 238 2.92 32.24 0.06
N ASP A 239 1.90 32.99 0.45
CA ASP A 239 0.57 32.45 0.72
C ASP A 239 -0.12 31.95 -0.57
N GLU A 240 0.05 32.66 -1.69
CA GLU A 240 -0.41 32.20 -3.01
C GLU A 240 0.26 30.89 -3.44
N ILE A 241 1.59 30.78 -3.29
CA ILE A 241 2.33 29.54 -3.59
C ILE A 241 1.83 28.40 -2.72
N ARG A 242 1.58 28.65 -1.43
CA ARG A 242 1.06 27.64 -0.52
C ARG A 242 -0.34 27.19 -0.93
N GLN A 243 -1.19 28.10 -1.37
CA GLN A 243 -2.53 27.79 -1.85
C GLN A 243 -2.49 26.97 -3.15
N MET A 244 -1.62 27.34 -4.10
CA MET A 244 -1.41 26.56 -5.33
C MET A 244 -0.87 25.16 -5.04
N ALA A 245 0.03 25.01 -4.06
CA ALA A 245 0.56 23.70 -3.67
C ALA A 245 -0.55 22.78 -3.11
N LEU A 246 -1.43 23.31 -2.26
CA LEU A 246 -2.58 22.57 -1.74
C LEU A 246 -3.55 22.18 -2.87
N GLN A 247 -3.86 23.09 -3.80
CA GLN A 247 -4.70 22.78 -4.95
C GLN A 247 -4.09 21.71 -5.86
N ASN A 248 -2.77 21.73 -6.06
CA ASN A 248 -2.08 20.71 -6.85
C ASN A 248 -2.10 19.34 -6.15
N GLU A 249 -2.00 19.29 -4.83
CA GLU A 249 -2.12 18.07 -4.04
C GLU A 249 -3.54 17.49 -4.17
N GLU A 250 -4.59 18.31 -3.99
CA GLU A 250 -5.99 17.90 -4.21
C GLU A 250 -6.22 17.39 -5.65
N MET A 251 -5.70 18.09 -6.66
CA MET A 251 -5.79 17.66 -8.05
C MET A 251 -5.07 16.34 -8.32
N SER A 252 -3.93 16.10 -7.67
CA SER A 252 -3.20 14.83 -7.76
C SER A 252 -3.97 13.69 -7.12
N GLU A 253 -4.62 13.92 -5.98
CA GLU A 253 -5.48 12.94 -5.31
C GLU A 253 -6.69 12.58 -6.18
N ILE A 254 -7.36 13.59 -6.75
CA ILE A 254 -8.49 13.40 -7.67
C ILE A 254 -8.07 12.60 -8.91
N GLN A 255 -6.89 12.88 -9.48
CA GLN A 255 -6.35 12.11 -10.61
C GLN A 255 -6.08 10.66 -10.23
N ALA A 256 -5.47 10.41 -9.08
CA ALA A 256 -5.23 9.06 -8.58
C ALA A 256 -6.54 8.28 -8.35
N GLU A 257 -7.56 8.94 -7.81
CA GLU A 257 -8.88 8.34 -7.61
C GLU A 257 -9.58 8.05 -8.95
N ARG A 258 -9.52 8.98 -9.90
CA ARG A 258 -10.06 8.78 -11.25
C ARG A 258 -9.42 7.58 -11.95
N ASP A 259 -8.10 7.46 -11.88
CA ASP A 259 -7.37 6.37 -12.53
C ASP A 259 -7.66 5.03 -11.85
N ARG A 260 -7.83 5.02 -10.52
CA ARG A 260 -8.31 3.85 -9.78
C ARG A 260 -9.70 3.41 -10.23
N LEU A 261 -10.64 4.35 -10.36
CA LEU A 261 -12.00 4.06 -10.82
C LEU A 261 -12.02 3.58 -12.27
N ALA A 262 -11.19 4.15 -13.14
CA ALA A 262 -11.05 3.70 -14.53
C ALA A 262 -10.54 2.26 -14.62
N ASN A 263 -9.56 1.88 -13.79
CA ASN A 263 -9.08 0.50 -13.72
C ASN A 263 -10.16 -0.47 -13.21
N GLN A 264 -10.91 -0.09 -12.17
CA GLN A 264 -12.02 -0.90 -11.67
C GLN A 264 -13.11 -1.08 -12.73
N LEU A 265 -13.45 -0.03 -13.49
CA LEU A 265 -14.43 -0.12 -14.57
C LEU A 265 -13.96 -1.10 -15.66
N LYS A 266 -12.69 -1.06 -16.03
CA LYS A 266 -12.10 -1.97 -17.03
C LYS A 266 -12.13 -3.42 -16.56
N GLU A 267 -11.81 -3.68 -15.28
CA GLU A 267 -11.92 -5.03 -14.70
C GLU A 267 -13.35 -5.54 -14.72
N HIS A 268 -14.32 -4.70 -14.32
CA HIS A 268 -15.74 -5.06 -14.36
C HIS A 268 -16.24 -5.34 -15.77
N GLN A 269 -15.80 -4.57 -16.78
CA GLN A 269 -16.12 -4.83 -18.19
C GLN A 269 -15.59 -6.20 -18.63
N GLN A 270 -14.33 -6.53 -18.33
CA GLN A 270 -13.76 -7.84 -18.68
C GLN A 270 -14.47 -9.00 -17.98
N ILE A 271 -14.86 -8.83 -16.71
CA ILE A 271 -15.63 -9.86 -15.98
C ILE A 271 -17.02 -10.02 -16.60
N SER A 272 -17.67 -8.92 -16.97
CA SER A 272 -18.97 -8.93 -17.64
C SER A 272 -18.91 -9.66 -18.98
N GLU A 273 -17.92 -9.36 -19.82
CA GLU A 273 -17.71 -10.04 -21.11
C GLU A 273 -17.48 -11.55 -20.93
N LYS A 274 -16.62 -11.95 -19.98
CA LYS A 274 -16.40 -13.38 -19.67
C LYS A 274 -17.67 -14.08 -19.21
N THR A 275 -18.46 -13.41 -18.37
CA THR A 275 -19.72 -13.97 -17.85
C THR A 275 -20.76 -14.10 -18.97
N GLN A 276 -20.85 -13.11 -19.85
CA GLN A 276 -21.73 -13.13 -21.01
C GLN A 276 -21.36 -14.29 -21.96
N ASN A 277 -20.07 -14.43 -22.29
CA ASN A 277 -19.59 -15.54 -23.13
C ASN A 277 -19.89 -16.92 -22.51
N ALA A 278 -19.75 -17.05 -21.17
CA ALA A 278 -20.08 -18.28 -20.47
C ALA A 278 -21.60 -18.58 -20.53
N LEU A 279 -22.44 -17.56 -20.38
CA LEU A 279 -23.90 -17.68 -20.48
C LEU A 279 -24.33 -18.08 -21.89
N ASP A 280 -23.73 -17.48 -22.92
CA ASP A 280 -24.02 -17.79 -24.32
C ASP A 280 -23.62 -19.24 -24.65
N LEU A 281 -22.45 -19.69 -24.17
CA LEU A 281 -22.02 -21.08 -24.31
C LEU A 281 -22.96 -22.06 -23.59
N GLN A 282 -23.41 -21.74 -22.37
CA GLN A 282 -24.36 -22.57 -21.63
C GLN A 282 -25.71 -22.62 -22.34
N THR A 283 -26.18 -21.50 -22.87
CA THR A 283 -27.43 -21.41 -23.63
C THR A 283 -27.35 -22.26 -24.91
N ALA A 284 -26.23 -22.20 -25.63
CA ALA A 284 -25.99 -23.06 -26.81
C ALA A 284 -25.99 -24.55 -26.45
N ARG A 285 -25.34 -24.93 -25.33
CA ARG A 285 -25.36 -26.31 -24.81
C ARG A 285 -26.78 -26.77 -24.45
N CYS A 286 -27.55 -25.95 -23.76
CA CYS A 286 -28.94 -26.27 -23.41
C CYS A 286 -29.79 -26.49 -24.67
N LYS A 287 -29.72 -25.59 -25.65
CA LYS A 287 -30.43 -25.74 -26.93
C LYS A 287 -30.03 -27.01 -27.69
N SER A 288 -28.74 -27.37 -27.68
CA SER A 288 -28.26 -28.60 -28.30
C SER A 288 -28.82 -29.85 -27.60
N LEU A 289 -28.88 -29.84 -26.26
CA LEU A 289 -29.44 -30.95 -25.47
C LEU A 289 -30.96 -31.07 -25.66
N GLU A 290 -31.68 -29.95 -25.68
CA GLU A 290 -33.11 -29.91 -25.98
C GLU A 290 -33.40 -30.51 -27.35
N LYS A 291 -32.64 -30.11 -28.38
CA LYS A 291 -32.74 -30.69 -29.72
C LYS A 291 -32.48 -32.20 -29.72
N ARG A 292 -31.41 -32.65 -29.06
CA ARG A 292 -31.08 -34.08 -28.96
C ARG A 292 -32.16 -34.88 -28.24
N THR A 293 -32.76 -34.29 -27.20
CA THR A 293 -33.86 -34.92 -26.45
C THR A 293 -35.10 -35.06 -27.34
N ALA A 294 -35.43 -34.02 -28.11
CA ALA A 294 -36.54 -34.08 -29.07
C ALA A 294 -36.30 -35.13 -30.17
N GLU A 295 -35.08 -35.22 -30.71
CA GLU A 295 -34.68 -36.26 -31.68
C GLU A 295 -34.87 -37.67 -31.10
N LEU A 296 -34.31 -37.93 -29.90
CA LEU A 296 -34.44 -39.24 -29.23
C LEU A 296 -35.89 -39.60 -28.91
N GLN A 297 -36.71 -38.61 -28.54
CA GLN A 297 -38.12 -38.83 -28.27
C GLN A 297 -38.90 -39.17 -29.55
N ALA A 298 -38.56 -38.54 -30.68
CA ALA A 298 -39.11 -38.90 -31.99
C ALA A 298 -38.69 -40.32 -32.41
N ASP A 299 -37.42 -40.69 -32.23
CA ASP A 299 -36.92 -42.04 -32.52
C ASP A 299 -37.59 -43.11 -31.65
N LEU A 300 -37.83 -42.82 -30.37
CA LEU A 300 -38.55 -43.70 -29.45
C LEU A 300 -39.99 -43.95 -29.90
N VAL A 301 -40.69 -42.90 -30.33
CA VAL A 301 -42.07 -43.01 -30.86
C VAL A 301 -42.07 -43.84 -32.13
N GLU A 302 -41.16 -43.56 -33.07
CA GLU A 302 -41.04 -44.32 -34.31
C GLU A 302 -40.73 -45.80 -34.07
N SER A 303 -39.79 -46.10 -33.18
CA SER A 303 -39.46 -47.48 -32.78
C SER A 303 -40.66 -48.19 -32.15
N ARG A 304 -41.39 -47.51 -31.25
CA ARG A 304 -42.60 -48.05 -30.63
C ARG A 304 -43.67 -48.37 -31.68
N ASP A 305 -43.86 -47.53 -32.69
CA ASP A 305 -44.85 -47.78 -33.74
C ASP A 305 -44.45 -48.91 -34.68
N ARG A 306 -43.16 -49.04 -35.01
CA ARG A 306 -42.63 -50.20 -35.77
C ARG A 306 -42.81 -51.52 -35.01
N ILE A 307 -42.58 -51.52 -33.69
CA ILE A 307 -42.83 -52.69 -32.84
C ILE A 307 -44.32 -53.07 -32.86
N LYS A 308 -45.24 -52.11 -32.75
CA LYS A 308 -46.68 -52.37 -32.85
C LYS A 308 -47.09 -52.95 -34.20
N GLN A 309 -46.37 -52.58 -35.26
CA GLN A 309 -46.61 -53.07 -36.63
C GLN A 309 -45.97 -54.44 -36.91
N HIS A 310 -45.30 -55.06 -35.93
CA HIS A 310 -44.52 -56.30 -36.09
C HIS A 310 -43.47 -56.22 -37.22
N ASP A 311 -43.00 -55.02 -37.58
CA ASP A 311 -41.98 -54.81 -38.60
C ASP A 311 -40.57 -54.91 -38.01
N VAL A 312 -40.22 -56.14 -37.59
CA VAL A 312 -38.90 -56.44 -37.02
C VAL A 312 -37.80 -56.28 -38.09
N SER A 313 -38.12 -56.49 -39.36
CA SER A 313 -37.18 -56.37 -40.47
C SER A 313 -36.81 -54.90 -40.74
N GLY A 314 -37.78 -53.98 -40.72
CA GLY A 314 -37.53 -52.55 -40.83
C GLY A 314 -36.76 -51.96 -39.64
N MET A 315 -36.91 -52.52 -38.44
CA MET A 315 -36.10 -52.16 -37.27
C MET A 315 -34.63 -52.58 -37.42
N ILE A 316 -34.37 -53.80 -37.89
CA ILE A 316 -33.01 -54.30 -38.13
C ILE A 316 -32.30 -53.43 -39.17
N GLU A 317 -32.94 -53.12 -40.29
CA GLU A 317 -32.35 -52.29 -41.34
C GLU A 317 -32.08 -50.84 -40.87
N LYS A 318 -32.92 -50.28 -39.98
CA LYS A 318 -32.66 -48.95 -39.37
C LYS A 318 -31.46 -49.01 -38.41
N LEU A 319 -31.34 -50.08 -37.62
CA LEU A 319 -30.19 -50.28 -36.72
C LEU A 319 -28.89 -50.49 -37.49
N GLU A 320 -28.91 -51.23 -38.59
CA GLU A 320 -27.75 -51.40 -39.48
C GLU A 320 -27.31 -50.06 -40.09
N ARG A 321 -28.26 -49.23 -40.54
CA ARG A 321 -27.99 -47.87 -41.03
C ARG A 321 -27.43 -46.94 -39.95
N GLU A 322 -27.95 -47.00 -38.73
CA GLU A 322 -27.43 -46.24 -37.58
C GLU A 322 -26.01 -46.69 -37.21
N LEU A 323 -25.74 -48.01 -37.24
CA LEU A 323 -24.43 -48.56 -36.93
C LEU A 323 -23.39 -48.15 -37.98
N ASP A 324 -23.77 -48.12 -39.26
CA ASP A 324 -22.91 -47.59 -40.33
C ASP A 324 -22.70 -46.08 -40.22
N ARG A 325 -23.73 -45.32 -39.82
CA ARG A 325 -23.61 -43.87 -39.55
C ARG A 325 -22.62 -43.61 -38.41
N LEU A 326 -22.75 -44.36 -37.30
CA LEU A 326 -21.85 -44.24 -36.15
C LEU A 326 -20.42 -44.66 -36.49
N LYS A 327 -20.21 -45.69 -37.32
CA LYS A 327 -18.88 -46.05 -37.82
C LYS A 327 -18.23 -44.92 -38.63
N ARG A 328 -18.98 -44.28 -39.53
CA ARG A 328 -18.46 -43.14 -40.31
C ARG A 328 -18.18 -41.93 -39.43
N GLN A 329 -19.07 -41.64 -38.47
CA GLN A 329 -18.86 -40.56 -37.51
C GLN A 329 -17.61 -40.79 -36.68
N LYS A 330 -17.40 -42.03 -36.20
CA LYS A 330 -16.18 -42.41 -35.49
C LYS A 330 -14.92 -42.17 -36.32
N GLN A 331 -14.92 -42.56 -37.60
CA GLN A 331 -13.77 -42.31 -38.48
C GLN A 331 -13.49 -40.81 -38.66
N LEU A 332 -14.53 -40.00 -38.86
CA LEU A 332 -14.37 -38.54 -38.98
C LEU A 332 -13.83 -37.93 -37.70
N GLU A 333 -14.31 -38.36 -36.53
CA GLU A 333 -13.81 -37.89 -35.23
C GLU A 333 -12.35 -38.33 -34.97
N GLU A 334 -11.96 -39.54 -35.40
CA GLU A 334 -10.56 -40.00 -35.35
C GLU A 334 -9.66 -39.15 -36.28
N GLU A 335 -10.09 -38.87 -37.51
CA GLU A 335 -9.35 -38.01 -38.44
C GLU A 335 -9.21 -36.56 -37.93
N ASP A 336 -10.28 -35.99 -37.36
CA ASP A 336 -10.26 -34.65 -36.77
C ASP A 336 -9.36 -34.60 -35.52
N PHE A 337 -9.37 -35.64 -34.70
CA PHE A 337 -8.46 -35.77 -33.56
C PHE A 337 -7.00 -35.84 -34.03
N GLU A 338 -6.69 -36.66 -35.05
CA GLU A 338 -5.33 -36.76 -35.59
C GLU A 338 -4.83 -35.43 -36.17
N ARG A 339 -5.68 -34.68 -36.88
CA ARG A 339 -5.35 -33.34 -37.38
C ARG A 339 -5.10 -32.35 -36.24
N SER A 340 -6.01 -32.29 -35.27
CA SER A 340 -5.88 -31.40 -34.11
C SER A 340 -4.64 -31.73 -33.27
N TYR A 341 -4.32 -33.02 -33.10
CA TYR A 341 -3.11 -33.48 -32.44
C TYR A 341 -1.86 -33.05 -33.21
N ALA A 342 -1.84 -33.19 -34.55
CA ALA A 342 -0.73 -32.76 -35.38
C ALA A 342 -0.52 -31.24 -35.32
N ASP A 343 -1.59 -30.45 -35.32
CA ASP A 343 -1.54 -28.99 -35.20
C ASP A 343 -0.99 -28.56 -33.84
N ALA A 344 -1.47 -29.16 -32.75
CA ALA A 344 -0.93 -28.90 -31.41
C ALA A 344 0.57 -29.24 -31.31
N LEU A 345 1.00 -30.32 -31.95
CA LEU A 345 2.42 -30.72 -31.97
C LEU A 345 3.28 -29.72 -32.75
N ASN A 346 2.74 -29.16 -33.85
CA ASN A 346 3.41 -28.11 -34.61
C ASN A 346 3.45 -26.79 -33.83
N GLU A 347 2.39 -26.43 -33.11
CA GLU A 347 2.35 -25.26 -32.23
C GLU A 347 3.38 -25.38 -31.09
N ILE A 348 3.47 -26.54 -30.44
CA ILE A 348 4.49 -26.80 -29.40
C ILE A 348 5.90 -26.65 -29.98
N LYS A 349 6.15 -27.16 -31.19
CA LYS A 349 7.45 -26.97 -31.87
C LYS A 349 7.74 -25.50 -32.15
N SER A 350 6.75 -24.74 -32.60
CA SER A 350 6.87 -23.29 -32.84
C SER A 350 7.13 -22.51 -31.55
N MET A 351 6.43 -22.83 -30.47
CA MET A 351 6.70 -22.23 -29.16
C MET A 351 8.10 -22.54 -28.66
N LYS A 352 8.59 -23.76 -28.88
CA LYS A 352 9.94 -24.16 -28.50
C LYS A 352 11.00 -23.33 -29.23
N THR A 353 10.86 -23.10 -30.54
CA THR A 353 11.83 -22.28 -31.29
C THR A 353 11.83 -20.82 -30.82
N VAL A 354 10.66 -20.27 -30.45
CA VAL A 354 10.57 -18.94 -29.83
C VAL A 354 11.26 -18.91 -28.47
N MET A 355 11.05 -19.92 -27.63
CA MET A 355 11.72 -20.03 -26.33
C MET A 355 13.24 -20.10 -26.49
N ASP A 356 13.74 -20.95 -27.40
CA ASP A 356 15.18 -21.09 -27.65
C ASP A 356 15.78 -19.74 -28.09
N SER A 357 15.10 -19.00 -28.99
CA SER A 357 15.51 -17.65 -29.42
C SER A 357 15.50 -16.62 -28.29
N GLN A 358 14.51 -16.67 -27.38
CA GLN A 358 14.46 -15.81 -26.21
C GLN A 358 15.59 -16.14 -25.22
N THR A 359 15.90 -17.42 -25.02
CA THR A 359 17.02 -17.86 -24.20
C THR A 359 18.34 -17.33 -24.74
N GLU A 360 18.60 -17.43 -26.04
CA GLU A 360 19.78 -16.84 -26.69
C GLU A 360 19.86 -15.31 -26.47
N THR A 361 18.72 -14.62 -26.57
CA THR A 361 18.66 -13.17 -26.34
C THR A 361 18.98 -12.82 -24.87
N ILE A 362 18.47 -13.60 -23.91
CA ILE A 362 18.77 -13.43 -22.49
C ILE A 362 20.25 -13.67 -22.22
N GLU A 363 20.85 -14.71 -22.81
CA GLU A 363 22.29 -14.99 -22.69
C GLU A 363 23.14 -13.83 -23.24
N HIS A 364 22.76 -13.26 -24.39
CA HIS A 364 23.40 -12.05 -24.92
C HIS A 364 23.25 -10.85 -23.98
N LEU A 365 22.07 -10.62 -23.42
CA LEU A 365 21.85 -9.53 -22.46
C LEU A 365 22.66 -9.73 -21.17
N GLN A 366 22.77 -10.96 -20.68
CA GLN A 366 23.60 -11.28 -19.52
C GLN A 366 25.08 -11.03 -19.82
N ALA A 367 25.57 -11.46 -20.98
CA ALA A 367 26.95 -11.23 -21.40
C ALA A 367 27.27 -9.74 -21.55
N THR A 368 26.38 -8.96 -22.18
CA THR A 368 26.55 -7.50 -22.29
C THR A 368 26.52 -6.81 -20.93
N THR A 369 25.63 -7.24 -20.02
CA THR A 369 25.56 -6.72 -18.65
C THR A 369 26.86 -7.01 -17.89
N GLN A 370 27.38 -8.23 -17.97
CA GLN A 370 28.68 -8.60 -17.39
C GLN A 370 29.81 -7.76 -17.98
N SER A 371 29.83 -7.53 -19.30
CA SER A 371 30.80 -6.67 -19.96
C SER A 371 30.71 -5.21 -19.48
N LEU A 372 29.49 -4.68 -19.28
CA LEU A 372 29.30 -3.32 -18.76
C LEU A 372 29.77 -3.21 -17.30
N TYR A 373 29.50 -4.22 -16.47
CA TYR A 373 30.05 -4.29 -15.12
C TYR A 373 31.58 -4.34 -15.12
N GLN A 374 32.18 -5.10 -16.04
CA GLN A 374 33.64 -5.15 -16.22
C GLN A 374 34.21 -3.77 -16.59
N GLN A 375 33.60 -3.09 -17.57
CA GLN A 375 34.01 -1.75 -18.00
C GLN A 375 33.85 -0.71 -16.88
N LEU A 376 32.77 -0.77 -16.10
CA LEU A 376 32.56 0.12 -14.95
C LEU A 376 33.63 -0.10 -13.88
N ASN A 377 34.01 -1.35 -13.63
CA ASN A 377 35.05 -1.71 -12.67
C ASN A 377 36.45 -1.25 -13.13
N ASP A 378 36.73 -1.34 -14.43
CA ASP A 378 37.97 -0.83 -15.04
C ASP A 378 38.05 0.72 -14.97
N LEU A 379 36.91 1.42 -15.14
CA LEU A 379 36.82 2.87 -14.96
C LEU A 379 37.00 3.30 -13.49
N GLN A 380 36.44 2.56 -12.53
CA GLN A 380 36.69 2.82 -11.10
C GLN A 380 38.14 2.52 -10.67
N CYS A 381 38.84 1.61 -11.37
CA CYS A 381 40.25 1.34 -11.14
C CYS A 381 41.16 2.47 -11.67
N THR A 382 40.73 3.17 -12.74
CA THR A 382 41.48 4.29 -13.32
C THR A 382 41.30 5.60 -12.56
N GLU A 383 40.15 5.85 -11.93
CA GLU A 383 39.96 7.02 -11.04
C GLU A 383 40.72 6.93 -9.70
N LYS A 384 41.10 5.73 -9.25
CA LYS A 384 41.84 5.55 -7.98
C LYS A 384 43.34 5.86 -8.02
N ARG A 385 43.89 6.38 -9.13
CA ARG A 385 45.29 6.84 -9.19
C ARG A 385 45.46 8.16 -9.97
N PRO A 386 45.36 9.30 -9.27
CA PRO A 386 46.34 10.36 -9.51
C PRO A 386 46.85 11.09 -8.25
N TRP A 387 46.71 10.55 -7.03
CA TRP A 387 47.17 11.24 -5.81
C TRP A 387 48.36 10.59 -5.09
N ARG A 388 48.83 9.41 -5.50
CA ARG A 388 50.00 8.75 -4.88
C ARG A 388 51.36 9.11 -5.48
N MET A 389 51.42 9.92 -6.55
CA MET A 389 52.70 10.36 -7.14
C MET A 389 53.07 11.82 -6.86
N MET A 390 52.32 12.56 -6.04
CA MET A 390 52.65 13.96 -5.69
C MET A 390 53.17 14.16 -4.25
N LEU A 391 53.62 13.11 -3.58
CA LEU A 391 54.21 13.20 -2.22
C LEU A 391 55.67 12.72 -2.14
N GLN A 392 56.36 12.62 -3.27
CA GLN A 392 57.81 12.48 -3.33
C GLN A 392 58.37 13.40 -4.41
N ASN A 393 58.59 14.66 -4.04
CA ASN A 393 59.78 15.45 -4.36
C ASN A 393 59.76 16.75 -3.55
#